data_AF-H1W3L8-F1
#
_entry.id   AF-H1W3L8-F1
#
_cell.length_a   1.000
_cell.length_b   1.000
_cell.length_c   1.000
_cell.angle_alpha   90.00
_cell.angle_beta   90.00
_cell.angle_gamma   90.00
#
_symmetry.space_group_name_H-M   'P 1'
#
loop_
_entity.id
_entity.type
_entity.pdbx_description
1 polymer ?
#
loop_
_entity_poly.entity_id
_entity_poly.type
_entity_poly.pdbx_seq_one_letter_code
_entity_poly.pdbx_strand_id
1 'polypeptide(L)'
;MPEVFTNELNLFSGQLYMKSMNEYLSVRRFLGLRSADQKDSEPELSGSSTNVMDTETPNLIKFLRVLTMKIRRNCESIDKTHLGRILDHRTLDDSDFANGMDMDM
;
A
#
# COMPACT_ATOMS: atom_id res chain seq x y z
N MET A 1 -13.38 -6.83 -12.86
CA MET A 1 -12.83 -7.39 -11.61
C MET A 1 -13.19 -6.43 -10.48
N PRO A 2 -13.67 -6.89 -9.33
CA PRO A 2 -13.80 -6.05 -8.15
C PRO A 2 -12.45 -5.42 -7.79
N GLU A 3 -12.42 -4.13 -7.43
CA GLU A 3 -11.16 -3.38 -7.21
C GLU A 3 -10.25 -4.00 -6.14
N VAL A 4 -10.83 -4.67 -5.14
CA VAL A 4 -10.10 -5.36 -4.07
C VAL A 4 -9.15 -6.42 -4.61
N PHE A 5 -9.64 -7.30 -5.49
CA PHE A 5 -8.83 -8.37 -6.08
C PHE A 5 -7.75 -7.84 -7.02
N THR A 6 -8.01 -6.71 -7.69
CA THR A 6 -7.01 -6.05 -8.52
C THR A 6 -5.82 -5.59 -7.67
N ASN A 7 -6.07 -4.98 -6.51
CA ASN A 7 -5.00 -4.49 -5.63
C ASN A 7 -4.18 -5.64 -5.01
N GLU A 8 -4.85 -6.71 -4.58
CA GLU A 8 -4.18 -7.92 -4.07
C GLU A 8 -3.30 -8.55 -5.15
N LEU A 9 -3.87 -8.77 -6.34
CA LEU A 9 -3.15 -9.35 -7.47
C LEU A 9 -1.95 -8.47 -7.83
N ASN A 10 -2.15 -7.16 -7.93
CA ASN A 10 -1.11 -6.18 -8.20
C ASN A 10 0.05 -6.29 -7.19
N LEU A 11 -0.26 -6.36 -5.90
CA LEU A 11 0.73 -6.47 -4.83
C LEU A 11 1.51 -7.79 -4.88
N PHE A 12 0.81 -8.92 -5.02
CA PHE A 12 1.45 -10.24 -5.15
C PHE A 12 2.16 -10.41 -6.50
N SER A 13 1.71 -9.70 -7.53
CA SER A 13 2.35 -9.58 -8.84
C SER A 13 3.57 -8.64 -8.82
N GLY A 14 3.90 -8.04 -7.67
CA GLY A 14 5.13 -7.27 -7.48
C GLY A 14 5.07 -5.84 -7.96
N GLN A 15 3.88 -5.26 -8.07
CA GLN A 15 3.71 -3.88 -8.48
C GLN A 15 4.41 -2.94 -7.49
N LEU A 16 5.33 -2.11 -8.01
CA LEU A 16 6.12 -1.17 -7.22
C LEU A 16 5.53 0.24 -7.22
N TYR A 17 4.74 0.59 -8.23
CA TYR A 17 4.21 1.94 -8.45
C TYR A 17 2.69 1.88 -8.63
N MET A 18 1.97 2.78 -7.98
CA MET A 18 0.52 2.97 -8.16
C MET A 18 0.26 4.07 -9.18
N LYS A 19 -0.82 3.93 -9.96
CA LYS A 19 -1.20 4.82 -11.07
C LYS A 19 -1.99 6.05 -10.61
N SER A 20 -2.54 6.04 -9.39
CA SER A 20 -3.35 7.13 -8.87
C SER A 20 -3.37 7.15 -7.34
N MET A 21 -3.73 8.30 -6.78
CA MET A 21 -3.99 8.46 -5.35
C MET A 21 -5.07 7.49 -4.84
N ASN A 22 -6.11 7.22 -5.66
CA ASN A 22 -7.17 6.27 -5.28
C ASN A 22 -6.63 4.84 -5.13
N GLU A 23 -5.76 4.40 -6.04
CA GLU A 23 -5.10 3.09 -5.94
C GLU A 23 -4.19 3.02 -4.71
N TYR A 24 -3.45 4.09 -4.42
CA TYR A 24 -2.65 4.20 -3.20
C TYR A 24 -3.49 4.07 -1.92
N LEU A 25 -4.59 4.82 -1.80
CA LEU A 25 -5.47 4.77 -0.64
C LEU A 25 -6.10 3.38 -0.46
N SER A 26 -6.46 2.71 -1.56
CA SER A 26 -6.99 1.36 -1.52
C SER A 26 -5.97 0.35 -1.00
N VAL A 27 -4.73 0.37 -1.51
CA VAL A 27 -3.64 -0.50 -1.04
C VAL A 27 -3.31 -0.21 0.43
N ARG A 28 -3.31 1.06 0.82
CA ARG A 28 -3.05 1.48 2.19
C ARG A 28 -4.13 0.95 3.15
N ARG A 29 -5.41 0.98 2.74
CA ARG A 29 -6.53 0.38 3.48
C ARG A 29 -6.40 -1.14 3.59
N PHE A 30 -6.03 -1.82 2.49
CA PHE A 30 -5.79 -3.26 2.48
C PHE A 30 -4.69 -3.67 3.46
N LEU A 31 -3.63 -2.86 3.57
CA LEU A 31 -2.53 -3.08 4.51
C LEU A 31 -2.82 -2.60 5.94
N GLY A 32 -4.05 -2.24 6.29
CA GLY A 32 -4.39 -1.76 7.64
C GLY A 32 -3.75 -0.41 8.03
N LEU A 33 -3.09 0.28 7.09
CA LEU A 33 -2.35 1.50 7.33
C LEU A 33 -3.28 2.73 7.38
N ARG A 34 -4.13 2.90 8.40
CA ARG A 34 -4.98 4.10 8.48
C ARG A 34 -4.16 5.40 8.58
N SER A 35 -4.56 6.45 7.87
CA SER A 35 -3.99 7.80 8.02
C SER A 35 -4.23 8.36 9.41
N ALA A 36 -3.23 9.02 9.99
CA ALA A 36 -3.32 9.63 11.32
C ALA A 36 -4.43 10.69 11.44
N ASP A 37 -4.88 11.28 10.33
CA ASP A 37 -6.00 12.23 10.29
C ASP A 37 -7.38 11.58 10.49
N GLN A 38 -7.47 10.25 10.55
CA GLN A 38 -8.72 9.55 10.79
C GLN A 38 -8.92 9.19 12.28
N LYS A 39 -8.54 10.12 13.17
CA LYS A 39 -8.61 9.92 14.63
C LYS A 39 -9.93 10.38 15.27
N ASP A 40 -10.73 11.20 14.58
CA ASP A 40 -11.93 11.81 15.18
C ASP A 40 -13.23 11.49 14.41
N SER A 41 -13.49 10.21 14.14
CA SER A 41 -14.86 9.78 13.83
C SER A 41 -15.09 8.41 14.45
N GLU A 42 -15.83 8.44 15.55
CA GLU A 42 -16.32 7.34 16.37
C GLU A 42 -16.98 6.19 15.57
N PRO A 43 -17.13 5.00 16.19
CA PRO A 43 -17.45 3.77 15.49
C PRO A 43 -18.95 3.51 15.44
N GLU A 44 -19.58 3.54 14.26
CA GLU A 44 -20.90 2.96 14.05
C GLU A 44 -20.93 1.98 12.86
N LEU A 45 -20.62 0.74 13.23
CA LEU A 45 -21.35 -0.49 12.90
C LEU A 45 -21.91 -0.66 11.47
N SER A 46 -21.22 -1.47 10.65
CA SER A 46 -21.90 -2.50 9.84
C SER A 46 -20.94 -3.59 9.36
N GLY A 47 -20.95 -4.72 10.08
CA GLY A 47 -20.96 -6.06 9.48
C GLY A 47 -19.79 -6.50 8.59
N SER A 48 -18.58 -6.59 9.12
CA SER A 48 -17.71 -7.76 8.91
C SER A 48 -16.54 -7.69 9.88
N SER A 49 -16.42 -8.72 10.71
CA SER A 49 -15.28 -9.12 11.55
C SER A 49 -13.95 -8.51 11.07
N THR A 50 -13.17 -7.79 11.87
CA THR A 50 -12.70 -8.15 13.19
C THR A 50 -12.06 -6.90 13.83
N ASN A 51 -12.41 -6.64 15.09
CA ASN A 51 -11.69 -5.70 15.95
C ASN A 51 -10.38 -6.34 16.43
N VAL A 52 -9.55 -6.85 15.52
CA VAL A 52 -8.16 -7.22 15.85
C VAL A 52 -7.38 -5.93 15.71
N MET A 53 -6.91 -5.42 16.83
CA MET A 53 -5.82 -4.47 16.85
C MET A 53 -4.57 -5.18 16.29
N ASP A 54 -4.51 -5.27 14.96
CA ASP A 54 -3.36 -5.40 14.06
C ASP A 54 -2.05 -6.03 14.59
N THR A 55 -2.12 -7.21 15.20
CA THR A 55 -0.92 -8.03 15.42
C THR A 55 -0.39 -8.64 14.12
N GLU A 56 -1.24 -8.81 13.10
CA GLU A 56 -0.89 -9.48 11.84
C GLU A 56 -0.46 -8.52 10.74
N THR A 57 -1.01 -7.31 10.68
CA THR A 57 -0.61 -6.26 9.74
C THR A 57 0.89 -5.94 9.75
N PRO A 58 1.58 -5.77 10.90
CA PRO A 58 3.02 -5.59 10.90
C PRO A 58 3.77 -6.82 10.36
N ASN A 59 3.20 -8.03 10.46
CA ASN A 59 3.79 -9.24 9.88
C ASN A 59 3.59 -9.30 8.37
N LEU A 60 2.41 -8.90 7.86
CA LEU A 60 2.13 -8.80 6.43
C LEU A 60 3.03 -7.77 5.74
N ILE A 61 3.21 -6.58 6.34
CA ILE A 61 4.10 -5.53 5.82
C ILE A 61 5.55 -6.03 5.76
N LYS A 62 6.04 -6.67 6.83
CA LYS A 62 7.37 -7.29 6.85
C LYS A 62 7.50 -8.37 5.78
N PHE A 63 6.49 -9.23 5.63
CA PHE A 63 6.47 -10.27 4.60
C PHE A 63 6.56 -9.67 3.20
N LEU A 64 5.71 -8.69 2.87
CA LEU A 64 5.70 -8.03 1.58
C LEU A 64 7.04 -7.33 1.29
N ARG A 65 7.69 -6.75 2.29
CA ARG A 65 9.02 -6.17 2.14
C ARG A 65 10.05 -7.24 1.77
N VAL A 66 10.07 -8.37 2.46
CA VAL A 66 10.97 -9.50 2.17
C VAL A 66 10.68 -10.10 0.80
N LEU A 67 9.41 -10.37 0.49
CA LEU A 67 8.95 -10.89 -0.81
C LEU A 67 9.42 -9.97 -1.94
N THR A 68 9.17 -8.67 -1.81
CA THR A 68 9.50 -7.72 -2.86
C THR A 68 11.01 -7.57 -3.02
N MET A 69 11.75 -7.28 -1.93
CA MET A 69 13.20 -7.08 -2.01
C MET A 69 13.95 -8.35 -2.39
N LYS A 70 13.71 -9.47 -1.69
CA LYS A 70 14.55 -10.67 -1.84
C LYS A 70 14.13 -11.57 -3.00
N ILE A 71 12.83 -11.69 -3.26
CA ILE A 71 12.33 -12.66 -4.25
C ILE A 71 12.12 -11.98 -5.60
N ARG A 72 11.43 -10.84 -5.65
CA ARG A 72 11.13 -10.18 -6.94
C ARG A 72 12.23 -9.28 -7.45
N ARG A 73 12.90 -8.53 -6.58
CA ARG A 73 13.91 -7.55 -6.94
C ARG A 73 15.35 -8.01 -6.78
N ASN A 74 15.59 -9.30 -6.53
CA ASN A 74 16.94 -9.85 -6.40
C ASN A 74 17.84 -9.06 -5.43
N CYS A 75 17.31 -8.71 -4.27
CA CYS A 75 17.93 -7.87 -3.23
C CYS A 75 18.15 -6.39 -3.59
N GLU A 76 17.56 -5.87 -4.67
CA GLU A 76 17.53 -4.43 -4.94
C GLU A 76 16.61 -3.68 -3.96
N SER A 77 16.97 -2.42 -3.68
CA SER A 77 16.16 -1.53 -2.86
C SER A 77 14.83 -1.18 -3.55
N ILE A 78 13.79 -1.07 -2.73
CA ILE A 78 12.45 -0.60 -3.13
C ILE A 78 12.13 0.79 -2.56
N ASP A 79 13.06 1.42 -1.86
CA ASP A 79 12.78 2.61 -1.03
C ASP A 79 12.35 3.84 -1.85
N LYS A 80 12.72 3.87 -3.15
CA LYS A 80 12.33 4.91 -4.11
C LYS A 80 10.97 4.66 -4.79
N THR A 81 10.34 3.52 -4.52
CA THR A 81 9.07 3.12 -5.15
C THR A 81 7.88 3.54 -4.28
N HIS A 82 6.68 3.64 -4.87
CA HIS A 82 5.46 3.90 -4.09
C HIS A 82 5.23 2.80 -3.06
N LEU A 83 5.39 1.53 -3.45
CA LEU A 83 5.24 0.40 -2.55
C LEU A 83 6.27 0.44 -1.40
N GLY A 84 7.54 0.74 -1.68
CA GLY A 84 8.56 0.86 -0.63
C GLY A 84 8.24 1.95 0.37
N ARG A 85 7.76 3.11 -0.10
CA ARG A 85 7.29 4.18 0.77
C ARG A 85 6.08 3.77 1.62
N ILE A 86 5.11 3.05 1.04
CA ILE A 86 3.96 2.49 1.77
C ILE A 86 4.41 1.53 2.89
N LEU A 87 5.32 0.60 2.57
CA LEU A 87 5.83 -0.40 3.52
C LEU A 87 6.70 0.22 4.63
N ASP A 88 7.28 1.40 4.37
CA ASP A 88 7.97 2.24 5.35
C ASP A 88 7.03 3.17 6.15
N HIS A 89 5.70 3.02 6.01
CA HIS A 89 4.69 3.87 6.63
C HIS A 89 4.77 5.36 6.24
N ARG A 90 5.37 5.68 5.08
CA ARG A 90 5.45 7.05 4.55
C ARG A 90 4.21 7.39 3.74
N THR A 91 3.72 8.61 3.90
CA THR A 91 2.60 9.14 3.12
C THR A 91 3.07 9.56 1.73
N LEU A 92 2.24 9.32 0.71
CA LEU A 92 2.41 9.83 -0.64
C LEU A 92 1.40 10.98 -0.85
N ASP A 93 1.81 12.00 -1.59
CA ASP A 93 0.99 13.16 -1.94
C ASP A 93 0.52 13.07 -3.41
N ASP A 94 -0.47 13.87 -3.81
CA ASP A 94 -0.99 13.90 -5.18
C ASP A 94 0.13 14.23 -6.19
N SER A 95 1.12 15.02 -5.78
CA SER A 95 2.30 15.32 -6.59
C SER A 95 3.14 14.09 -6.94
N ASP A 96 3.13 13.03 -6.11
CA ASP A 96 3.85 11.78 -6.40
C ASP A 96 3.22 11.01 -7.58
N PHE A 97 1.98 11.36 -7.97
CA PHE A 97 1.27 10.76 -9.10
C PHE A 97 1.19 11.67 -10.33
N ALA A 98 1.59 12.94 -10.20
CA ALA A 98 1.53 13.92 -11.28
C ALA A 98 2.63 13.76 -12.35
N ASN A 99 3.74 13.10 -12.02
CA ASN A 99 4.95 13.08 -12.87
C ASN A 99 5.03 11.91 -13.88
N GLY A 100 3.90 11.33 -14.30
CA GLY A 100 3.87 10.30 -15.34
C GLY A 100 4.10 10.81 -16.77
N MET A 101 4.38 12.11 -16.99
CA MET A 101 4.45 12.73 -18.32
C MET A 101 5.83 13.22 -18.80
N ASP A 102 6.92 13.04 -18.04
CA ASP A 102 8.25 13.58 -18.43
C ASP A 102 9.41 12.59 -18.17
N MET A 103 9.33 11.38 -18.74
CA MET A 103 10.50 10.48 -18.86
C MET A 103 10.63 9.86 -20.25
N ASP A 104 10.23 10.60 -21.29
CA ASP A 104 10.62 10.36 -22.69
C ASP A 104 11.12 11.69 -23.30
N MET A 105 12.37 12.06 -23.00
CA MET A 105 13.20 12.95 -23.84
C MET A 105 14.63 12.44 -23.89
#